data_AF-A0A844D8L6-F1
#
_entry.id   AF-A0A844D8L6-F1
#
_cell.length_a   1.000
_cell.length_b   1.000
_cell.length_c   1.000
_cell.angle_alpha   90.00
_cell.angle_beta   90.00
_cell.angle_gamma   90.00
#
_symmetry.space_group_name_H-M   'P 1'
#
loop_
_entity.id
_entity.type
_entity.pdbx_description
1 polymer ?
#
loop_
_entity_poly.entity_id
_entity_poly.type
_entity_poly.pdbx_seq_one_letter_code
_entity_poly.pdbx_strand_id
1 'polypeptide(L)'
;MKLNRRRKVATSLAALILLSGCGKSSEKEAAEQRVLDADPTVVSACTFDALYPVHISMLDVEETSAVCEKMARAMGHNPSVKQLRHLARAVGLLSVQGRTKDVVGTAYQFMRVVEVRGQLKNEQAMYATIELVFKIANGTDGRVMPKDLNVFLTSLGKGAKTMSDQGLINSASMLSIMKQDQGG
;
A
#
# COMPACT_ATOMS: atom_id res chain seq x y z
N MET A 1 -21.15 40.99 65.08
CA MET A 1 -19.79 41.56 64.92
C MET A 1 -18.81 40.44 64.57
N LYS A 2 -18.22 40.55 63.37
CA LYS A 2 -17.14 39.81 62.68
C LYS A 2 -16.57 38.51 63.32
N LEU A 3 -16.91 37.36 62.74
CA LEU A 3 -16.13 36.13 62.79
C LEU A 3 -14.96 36.21 61.79
N ASN A 4 -13.72 36.14 62.29
CA ASN A 4 -12.49 36.01 61.51
C ASN A 4 -12.23 34.53 61.20
N ARG A 5 -12.41 34.10 59.94
CA ARG A 5 -12.05 32.75 59.47
C ARG A 5 -10.84 32.81 58.55
N ARG A 6 -9.78 32.13 59.00
CA ARG A 6 -8.45 32.00 58.40
C ARG A 6 -8.53 31.43 56.98
N ARG A 7 -7.97 32.13 55.99
CA ARG A 7 -7.64 31.58 54.66
C ARG A 7 -6.37 30.74 54.77
N LYS A 8 -6.48 29.43 54.59
CA LYS A 8 -5.34 28.55 54.29
C LYS A 8 -5.04 28.69 52.79
N VAL A 9 -3.86 29.19 52.45
CA VAL A 9 -3.34 29.19 51.08
C VAL A 9 -2.83 27.78 50.82
N ALA A 10 -3.55 27.02 50.00
CA ALA A 10 -3.06 25.78 49.42
C ALA A 10 -2.21 26.14 48.21
N THR A 11 -0.89 26.09 48.37
CA THR A 11 0.08 26.18 47.27
C THR A 11 -0.01 24.88 46.48
N SER A 12 -0.70 24.93 45.34
CA SER A 12 -0.72 23.84 44.37
C SER A 12 0.68 23.65 43.79
N LEU A 13 1.30 22.51 44.12
CA LEU A 13 2.48 21.99 43.42
C LEU A 13 2.06 21.71 41.97
N ALA A 14 2.61 22.45 41.02
CA ALA A 14 2.52 22.12 39.61
C ALA A 14 3.27 20.80 39.38
N ALA A 15 2.53 19.72 39.19
CA ALA A 15 3.05 18.48 38.65
C ALA A 15 3.40 18.72 37.17
N LEU A 16 4.68 18.97 36.91
CA LEU A 16 5.24 18.97 35.57
C LEU A 16 5.26 17.49 35.10
N ILE A 17 4.20 17.07 34.41
CA ILE A 17 4.15 15.75 33.78
C ILE A 17 5.11 15.80 32.58
N LEU A 18 6.29 15.23 32.77
CA LEU A 18 7.24 14.90 31.72
C LEU A 18 6.63 13.84 30.80
N LEU A 19 5.88 14.26 29.79
CA LEU A 19 5.52 13.44 28.63
C LEU A 19 6.73 13.31 27.70
N SER A 20 7.75 12.57 28.11
CA SER A 20 8.92 12.27 27.28
C SER A 20 9.17 10.76 27.24
N GLY A 21 8.18 9.99 26.76
CA GLY A 21 8.20 8.52 26.83
C GLY A 21 7.78 7.72 25.60
N CYS A 22 7.23 8.31 24.53
CA CYS A 22 6.67 7.54 23.38
C CYS A 22 7.11 8.01 21.98
N GLY A 23 8.23 8.72 21.83
CA GLY A 23 8.65 9.29 20.53
C GLY A 23 9.80 8.58 19.81
N LYS A 24 10.76 8.01 20.55
CA LYS A 24 12.06 7.63 19.97
C LYS A 24 12.09 6.31 19.21
N SER A 25 11.22 5.34 19.51
CA SER A 25 11.20 4.07 18.77
C SER A 25 10.48 4.21 17.42
N SER A 26 9.39 4.96 17.37
CA SER A 26 8.59 5.17 16.15
C SER A 26 9.36 5.91 15.06
N GLU A 27 10.12 6.95 15.40
CA GLU A 27 10.93 7.69 14.41
C GLU A 27 12.08 6.84 13.86
N LYS A 28 12.72 6.03 14.71
CA LYS A 28 13.81 5.13 14.28
C LYS A 28 13.29 4.03 13.36
N GLU A 29 12.17 3.40 13.73
CA GLU A 29 11.53 2.37 12.92
C GLU A 29 11.05 2.95 11.58
N ALA A 30 10.42 4.14 11.58
CA ALA A 30 10.04 4.82 10.35
C ALA A 30 11.24 5.17 9.45
N ALA A 31 12.39 5.53 10.04
CA ALA A 31 13.62 5.77 9.30
C ALA A 31 14.18 4.49 8.66
N GLU A 32 14.21 3.37 9.40
CA GLU A 32 14.63 2.06 8.89
C GLU A 32 13.71 1.57 7.75
N GLN A 33 12.39 1.76 7.89
CA GLN A 33 11.43 1.43 6.82
C GLN A 33 11.65 2.28 5.56
N ARG A 34 12.00 3.56 5.70
CA ARG A 34 12.32 4.44 4.55
C ARG A 34 13.58 4.01 3.82
N VAL A 35 14.59 3.51 4.55
CA VAL A 35 15.82 2.98 3.94
C VAL A 35 15.48 1.74 3.10
N LEU A 36 14.71 0.80 3.66
CA LEU A 36 14.26 -0.39 2.94
C LEU A 36 13.36 -0.05 1.75
N ASP A 37 12.51 0.97 1.87
CA ASP A 37 11.66 1.47 0.78
C ASP A 37 12.46 2.09 -0.38
N ALA A 38 13.75 2.37 -0.18
CA ALA A 38 14.64 2.88 -1.21
C ALA A 38 15.66 1.84 -1.70
N ASP A 39 15.67 0.63 -1.13
CA ASP A 39 16.70 -0.38 -1.39
C ASP A 39 16.54 -1.00 -2.81
N PRO A 40 17.50 -0.75 -3.73
CA PRO A 40 17.46 -1.25 -5.09
C PRO A 40 17.94 -2.71 -5.20
N THR A 41 18.41 -3.32 -4.11
CA THR A 41 18.97 -4.68 -4.11
C THR A 41 17.91 -5.68 -4.58
N VAL A 42 18.29 -6.57 -5.48
CA VAL A 42 17.43 -7.67 -5.94
C VAL A 42 17.32 -8.72 -4.84
N VAL A 43 16.10 -9.17 -4.53
CA VAL A 43 15.92 -10.26 -3.57
C VAL A 43 16.53 -11.55 -4.14
N SER A 44 17.33 -12.23 -3.34
CA SER A 44 18.05 -13.44 -3.79
C SER A 44 17.08 -14.59 -4.10
N ALA A 45 15.99 -14.69 -3.34
CA ALA A 45 14.90 -15.64 -3.57
C ALA A 45 13.58 -15.10 -2.99
N CYS A 46 12.46 -15.58 -3.53
CA CYS A 46 11.14 -15.37 -2.94
C CYS A 46 10.83 -16.49 -1.93
N THR A 47 11.62 -16.56 -0.86
CA THR A 47 11.45 -17.53 0.23
C THR A 47 11.41 -16.82 1.57
N PHE A 48 10.91 -17.50 2.60
CA PHE A 48 10.83 -16.96 3.95
C PHE A 48 12.18 -16.40 4.45
N ASP A 49 13.25 -17.20 4.37
CA ASP A 49 14.57 -16.81 4.89
C ASP A 49 15.15 -15.59 4.18
N ALA A 50 14.96 -15.50 2.86
CA ALA A 50 15.44 -14.39 2.06
C ALA A 50 14.63 -13.10 2.30
N LEU A 51 13.36 -13.23 2.70
CA LEU A 51 12.45 -12.10 2.87
C LEU A 51 12.26 -11.64 4.32
N TYR A 52 12.71 -12.44 5.29
CA TYR A 52 12.68 -12.09 6.70
C TYR A 52 13.31 -10.71 7.02
N PRO A 53 14.47 -10.33 6.44
CA PRO A 53 15.09 -9.03 6.72
C PRO A 53 14.37 -7.83 6.10
N VAL A 54 13.50 -8.05 5.11
CA VAL A 54 12.80 -6.99 4.35
C VAL A 54 11.33 -6.87 4.76
N HIS A 55 11.00 -7.37 5.95
CA HIS A 55 9.65 -7.45 6.51
C HIS A 55 8.82 -6.17 6.30
N ILE A 56 7.56 -6.39 5.93
CA ILE A 56 6.59 -5.36 5.60
C ILE A 56 5.48 -5.48 6.62
N SER A 57 5.34 -4.50 7.52
CA SER A 57 4.46 -4.59 8.70
C SER A 57 2.97 -4.90 8.42
N MET A 58 2.51 -4.77 7.18
CA MET A 58 1.12 -5.00 6.79
C MET A 58 0.83 -6.41 6.30
N LEU A 59 1.87 -7.19 6.00
CA LEU A 59 1.77 -8.57 5.49
C LEU A 59 2.69 -9.45 6.33
N ASP A 60 2.28 -10.69 6.57
CA ASP A 60 3.24 -11.64 7.14
C ASP A 60 4.30 -12.04 6.10
N VAL A 61 5.33 -12.76 6.54
CA VAL A 61 6.44 -13.15 5.66
C VAL A 61 5.99 -14.18 4.60
N GLU A 62 4.97 -15.00 4.90
CA GLU A 62 4.42 -15.98 3.96
C GLU A 62 3.67 -15.28 2.82
N GLU A 63 2.80 -14.32 3.16
CA GLU A 63 2.13 -13.44 2.20
C GLU A 63 3.14 -12.64 1.39
N THR A 64 4.17 -12.08 2.03
CA THR A 64 5.24 -11.34 1.35
C THR A 64 5.99 -12.25 0.36
N SER A 65 6.26 -13.50 0.73
CA SER A 65 6.87 -14.51 -0.15
C SER A 65 5.99 -14.83 -1.34
N ALA A 66 4.70 -15.06 -1.12
CA ALA A 66 3.75 -15.33 -2.20
C ALA A 66 3.60 -14.12 -3.15
N VAL A 67 3.58 -12.89 -2.61
CA VAL A 67 3.57 -11.67 -3.43
C VAL A 67 4.86 -11.56 -4.25
N CYS A 68 6.02 -11.81 -3.64
CA CYS A 68 7.31 -11.85 -4.33
C CYS A 68 7.29 -12.83 -5.50
N GLU A 69 6.78 -14.05 -5.30
CA GLU A 69 6.69 -15.04 -6.38
C GLU A 69 5.80 -14.58 -7.54
N LYS A 70 4.68 -13.90 -7.26
CA LYS A 70 3.82 -13.35 -8.32
C LYS A 70 4.54 -12.26 -9.11
N MET A 71 5.27 -11.38 -8.44
CA MET A 71 6.10 -10.37 -9.11
C MET A 71 7.18 -11.03 -9.96
N ALA A 72 7.91 -12.00 -9.39
CA ALA A 72 9.02 -12.66 -10.06
C ALA A 72 8.55 -13.38 -11.34
N ARG A 73 7.39 -14.05 -11.28
CA ARG A 73 6.78 -14.68 -12.45
C ARG A 73 6.36 -13.68 -13.53
N ALA A 74 5.79 -12.54 -13.14
CA ALA A 74 5.40 -11.50 -14.10
C ALA A 74 6.61 -10.83 -14.76
N MET A 75 7.67 -10.59 -13.99
CA MET A 75 8.87 -9.89 -14.45
C MET A 75 9.87 -10.81 -15.19
N GLY A 76 9.83 -12.11 -14.93
CA GLY A 76 10.80 -13.09 -15.42
C GLY A 76 12.10 -13.14 -14.61
N HIS A 77 12.18 -12.41 -13.51
CA HIS A 77 13.30 -12.39 -12.55
C HIS A 77 12.82 -11.88 -11.19
N ASN A 78 13.60 -12.09 -10.13
CA ASN A 78 13.23 -11.59 -8.80
C ASN A 78 13.15 -10.05 -8.75
N PRO A 79 12.20 -9.47 -8.00
CA PRO A 79 12.08 -8.03 -7.85
C PRO A 79 13.20 -7.45 -6.96
N SER A 80 13.42 -6.15 -7.03
CA SER A 80 14.15 -5.44 -5.98
C SER A 80 13.35 -5.37 -4.67
N VAL A 81 14.04 -5.15 -3.55
CA VAL A 81 13.41 -4.93 -2.24
C VAL A 81 12.41 -3.78 -2.34
N LYS A 82 12.80 -2.65 -2.92
CA LYS A 82 11.91 -1.52 -3.19
C LYS A 82 10.69 -1.91 -4.03
N GLN A 83 10.86 -2.69 -5.10
CA GLN A 83 9.74 -3.14 -5.94
C GLN A 83 8.74 -3.99 -5.14
N LEU A 84 9.25 -4.99 -4.42
CA LEU A 84 8.45 -5.85 -3.57
C LEU A 84 7.69 -5.05 -2.52
N ARG A 85 8.38 -4.18 -1.80
CA ARG A 85 7.80 -3.36 -0.73
C ARG A 85 6.73 -2.42 -1.23
N HIS A 86 6.93 -1.82 -2.42
CA HIS A 86 5.94 -0.93 -3.01
C HIS A 86 4.62 -1.66 -3.32
N LEU A 87 4.68 -2.82 -3.98
CA LEU A 87 3.48 -3.61 -4.28
C LEU A 87 2.83 -4.15 -3.01
N ALA A 88 3.62 -4.78 -2.14
CA ALA A 88 3.14 -5.38 -0.90
C ALA A 88 2.48 -4.34 0.03
N ARG A 89 2.99 -3.10 0.10
CA ARG A 89 2.33 -2.02 0.82
C ARG A 89 0.99 -1.65 0.20
N ALA A 90 0.91 -1.50 -1.13
CA ALA A 90 -0.35 -1.16 -1.80
C ALA A 90 -1.43 -2.23 -1.53
N VAL A 91 -1.06 -3.50 -1.58
CA VAL A 91 -1.99 -4.62 -1.33
C VAL A 91 -2.30 -4.77 0.16
N GLY A 92 -1.30 -4.65 1.03
CA GLY A 92 -1.46 -4.71 2.48
C GLY A 92 -2.38 -3.61 3.00
N LEU A 93 -2.28 -2.39 2.47
CA LEU A 93 -3.21 -1.31 2.79
C LEU A 93 -4.66 -1.65 2.40
N LEU A 94 -4.88 -2.21 1.20
CA LEU A 94 -6.22 -2.64 0.79
C LEU A 94 -6.75 -3.78 1.69
N SER A 95 -5.88 -4.67 2.16
CA SER A 95 -6.23 -5.73 3.12
C SER A 95 -6.66 -5.15 4.47
N VAL A 96 -5.83 -4.27 5.06
CA VAL A 96 -6.09 -3.58 6.34
C VAL A 96 -7.37 -2.74 6.30
N GLN A 97 -7.67 -2.12 5.15
CA GLN A 97 -8.92 -1.38 4.91
C GLN A 97 -10.14 -2.29 4.70
N GLY A 98 -9.99 -3.61 4.73
CA GLY A 98 -11.05 -4.58 4.49
C GLY A 98 -11.53 -4.65 3.03
N ARG A 99 -10.78 -4.08 2.09
CA ARG A 99 -11.12 -4.08 0.64
C ARG A 99 -10.72 -5.37 -0.06
N THR A 100 -9.80 -6.13 0.52
CA THR A 100 -9.48 -7.48 0.06
C THR A 100 -9.15 -8.39 1.24
N LYS A 101 -9.42 -9.69 1.08
CA LYS A 101 -8.91 -10.76 1.95
C LYS A 101 -7.92 -11.67 1.22
N ASP A 102 -7.82 -11.51 -0.10
CA ASP A 102 -6.95 -12.29 -0.97
C ASP A 102 -5.79 -11.40 -1.40
N VAL A 103 -4.81 -11.24 -0.51
CA VAL A 103 -3.60 -10.43 -0.73
C VAL A 103 -2.88 -10.90 -1.99
N VAL A 104 -2.62 -12.20 -2.12
CA VAL A 104 -1.84 -12.77 -3.22
C VAL A 104 -2.56 -12.59 -4.56
N GLY A 105 -3.87 -12.87 -4.61
CA GLY A 105 -4.67 -12.65 -5.81
C GLY A 105 -4.74 -11.18 -6.18
N THR A 106 -4.84 -10.27 -5.20
CA THR A 106 -4.84 -8.83 -5.43
C THR A 106 -3.50 -8.35 -5.99
N ALA A 107 -2.37 -8.80 -5.42
CA ALA A 107 -1.03 -8.52 -5.94
C ALA A 107 -0.85 -9.00 -7.39
N TYR A 108 -1.37 -10.19 -7.70
CA TYR A 108 -1.40 -10.68 -9.07
C TYR A 108 -2.19 -9.74 -10.00
N GLN A 109 -3.35 -9.23 -9.59
CA GLN A 109 -4.11 -8.28 -10.41
C GLN A 109 -3.35 -6.97 -10.67
N PHE A 110 -2.64 -6.44 -9.67
CA PHE A 110 -1.75 -5.27 -9.87
C PHE A 110 -0.69 -5.56 -10.94
N MET A 111 0.01 -6.69 -10.83
CA MET A 111 1.05 -7.06 -11.80
C MET A 111 0.48 -7.30 -13.20
N ARG A 112 -0.74 -7.85 -13.31
CA ARG A 112 -1.43 -7.96 -14.60
C ARG A 112 -1.73 -6.60 -15.20
N VAL A 113 -2.16 -5.61 -14.41
CA VAL A 113 -2.36 -4.23 -14.89
C VAL A 113 -1.04 -3.63 -15.42
N VAL A 114 0.07 -3.81 -14.70
CA VAL A 114 1.41 -3.37 -15.18
C VAL A 114 1.80 -4.07 -16.48
N GLU A 115 1.56 -5.39 -16.56
CA GLU A 115 1.89 -6.21 -17.72
C GLU A 115 1.12 -5.81 -18.98
N VAL A 116 -0.20 -5.67 -18.89
CA VAL A 116 -1.04 -5.30 -20.05
C VAL A 116 -0.76 -3.88 -20.54
N ARG A 117 -0.33 -2.99 -19.65
CA ARG A 117 0.18 -1.66 -20.01
C ARG A 117 1.61 -1.68 -20.57
N GLY A 118 2.29 -2.82 -20.55
CA GLY A 118 3.62 -3.01 -21.12
C GLY A 118 4.75 -2.40 -20.29
N GLN A 119 4.56 -2.23 -18.98
CA GLN A 119 5.43 -1.44 -18.12
C GLN A 119 6.34 -2.26 -17.20
N LEU A 120 6.33 -3.60 -17.32
CA LEU A 120 7.14 -4.49 -16.46
C LEU A 120 8.66 -4.20 -16.49
N LYS A 121 9.17 -3.66 -17.60
CA LYS A 121 10.60 -3.35 -17.79
C LYS A 121 10.97 -1.91 -17.41
N ASN A 122 9.99 -1.07 -17.08
CA ASN A 122 10.21 0.32 -16.68
C ASN A 122 9.76 0.48 -15.24
N GLU A 123 10.73 0.46 -14.31
CA GLU A 123 10.48 0.54 -12.86
C GLU A 123 9.62 1.76 -12.49
N GLN A 124 9.93 2.93 -13.05
CA GLN A 124 9.18 4.16 -12.76
C GLN A 124 7.72 4.07 -13.24
N ALA A 125 7.51 3.54 -14.45
CA ALA A 125 6.16 3.37 -15.00
C ALA A 125 5.36 2.28 -14.28
N MET A 126 6.04 1.23 -13.80
CA MET A 126 5.44 0.21 -12.94
C MET A 126 4.95 0.80 -11.62
N TYR A 127 5.78 1.60 -10.94
CA TYR A 127 5.36 2.26 -9.68
C TYR A 127 4.23 3.23 -9.88
N ALA A 128 4.33 4.10 -10.89
CA ALA A 128 3.24 5.03 -11.21
C ALA A 128 1.92 4.29 -11.44
N THR A 129 1.98 3.11 -12.09
CA THR A 129 0.81 2.29 -12.34
C THR A 129 0.28 1.60 -11.10
N ILE A 130 1.14 1.07 -10.24
CA ILE A 130 0.72 0.49 -8.95
C ILE A 130 0.06 1.58 -8.09
N GLU A 131 0.69 2.74 -7.96
CA GLU A 131 0.14 3.87 -7.22
C GLU A 131 -1.20 4.33 -7.79
N LEU A 132 -1.32 4.41 -9.12
CA LEU A 132 -2.56 4.77 -9.81
C LEU A 132 -3.68 3.78 -9.51
N VAL A 133 -3.41 2.47 -9.62
CA VAL A 133 -4.39 1.42 -9.33
C VAL A 133 -4.83 1.49 -7.87
N PHE A 134 -3.90 1.70 -6.94
CA PHE A 134 -4.21 1.90 -5.53
C PHE A 134 -5.07 3.15 -5.29
N LYS A 135 -4.74 4.28 -5.93
CA LYS A 135 -5.53 5.52 -5.85
C LYS A 135 -6.93 5.35 -6.42
N ILE A 136 -7.08 4.62 -7.53
CA ILE A 136 -8.39 4.30 -8.11
C ILE A 136 -9.21 3.45 -7.13
N ALA A 137 -8.63 2.41 -6.54
CA ALA A 137 -9.33 1.59 -5.56
C ALA A 137 -9.79 2.41 -4.36
N ASN A 138 -8.96 3.29 -3.82
CA ASN A 138 -9.36 4.17 -2.72
C ASN A 138 -10.37 5.24 -3.15
N GLY A 139 -10.14 5.91 -4.27
CA GLY A 139 -10.99 6.99 -4.78
C GLY A 139 -12.39 6.52 -5.22
N THR A 140 -12.54 5.23 -5.50
CA THR A 140 -13.84 4.60 -5.79
C THR A 140 -14.44 3.88 -4.58
N ASP A 141 -13.86 4.06 -3.38
CA ASP A 141 -14.28 3.35 -2.17
C ASP A 141 -14.35 1.83 -2.37
N GLY A 142 -13.33 1.26 -3.00
CA GLY A 142 -13.24 -0.18 -3.29
C GLY A 142 -14.23 -0.69 -4.33
N ARG A 143 -15.07 0.15 -4.96
CA ARG A 143 -15.99 -0.30 -6.01
C ARG A 143 -15.24 -0.76 -7.25
N VAL A 144 -14.11 -0.11 -7.57
CA VAL A 144 -13.22 -0.52 -8.66
C VAL A 144 -11.92 -1.03 -8.06
N MET A 145 -11.77 -2.35 -8.07
CA MET A 145 -10.60 -3.05 -7.56
C MET A 145 -9.61 -3.34 -8.70
N PRO A 146 -8.34 -3.70 -8.38
CA PRO A 146 -7.34 -4.04 -9.40
C PRO A 146 -7.82 -5.10 -10.41
N LYS A 147 -8.67 -6.03 -9.98
CA LYS A 147 -9.31 -7.04 -10.86
C LYS A 147 -10.16 -6.40 -11.96
N ASP A 148 -10.97 -5.39 -11.63
CA ASP A 148 -11.83 -4.71 -12.59
C ASP A 148 -10.98 -3.99 -13.65
N LEU A 149 -9.90 -3.34 -13.22
CA LEU A 149 -8.97 -2.65 -14.11
C LEU A 149 -8.22 -3.64 -15.01
N ASN A 150 -7.79 -4.80 -14.48
CA ASN A 150 -7.17 -5.85 -15.29
C ASN A 150 -8.13 -6.34 -16.38
N VAL A 151 -9.39 -6.64 -16.04
CA VAL A 151 -10.39 -7.09 -17.02
C VAL A 151 -10.62 -6.02 -18.09
N PHE A 152 -10.81 -4.77 -17.67
CA PHE A 152 -10.99 -3.64 -18.57
C PHE A 152 -9.79 -3.44 -19.50
N LEU A 153 -8.58 -3.33 -18.96
CA LEU A 153 -7.37 -3.17 -19.77
C LEU A 153 -7.16 -4.34 -20.73
N THR A 154 -7.39 -5.57 -20.26
CA THR A 154 -7.25 -6.77 -21.11
C THR A 154 -8.22 -6.73 -22.29
N SER A 155 -9.46 -6.24 -22.10
CA SER A 155 -10.44 -6.15 -23.19
C SER A 155 -10.04 -5.12 -24.27
N LEU A 156 -9.20 -4.14 -23.94
CA LEU A 156 -8.64 -3.18 -24.90
C LEU A 156 -7.54 -3.77 -25.79
N GLY A 157 -6.97 -4.93 -25.42
CA GLY A 157 -5.86 -5.56 -26.13
C GLY A 157 -4.68 -4.60 -26.31
N LYS A 158 -4.35 -4.27 -27.56
CA LYS A 158 -3.24 -3.35 -27.88
C LYS A 158 -3.46 -1.93 -27.33
N GLY A 159 -4.70 -1.49 -27.18
CA GLY A 159 -5.04 -0.16 -26.67
C GLY A 159 -4.64 0.07 -25.21
N ALA A 160 -4.47 -1.01 -24.43
CA ALA A 160 -4.06 -0.94 -23.02
C ALA A 160 -2.70 -0.25 -22.83
N LYS A 161 -1.75 -0.49 -23.75
CA LYS A 161 -0.39 0.07 -23.69
C LYS A 161 -0.35 1.56 -23.98
N THR A 162 -1.32 2.07 -24.73
CA THR A 162 -1.41 3.48 -25.12
C THR A 162 -2.35 4.28 -24.24
N MET A 163 -3.04 3.63 -23.29
CA MET A 163 -3.97 4.32 -22.40
C MET A 163 -3.20 5.20 -21.41
N SER A 164 -3.62 6.47 -21.36
CA SER A 164 -3.11 7.43 -20.40
C SER A 164 -3.66 7.16 -19.00
N ASP A 165 -2.97 7.68 -17.98
CA ASP A 165 -3.43 7.56 -16.59
C ASP A 165 -4.78 8.25 -16.38
N GLN A 166 -4.98 9.43 -16.97
CA GLN A 166 -6.27 10.12 -16.94
C GLN A 166 -7.37 9.30 -17.63
N GLY A 167 -7.04 8.64 -18.75
CA GLY A 167 -7.98 7.74 -19.44
C GLY A 167 -8.41 6.59 -18.54
N LEU A 168 -7.45 5.96 -17.84
CA LEU A 168 -7.75 4.88 -16.90
C LEU A 168 -8.58 5.36 -15.69
N ILE A 169 -8.29 6.55 -15.15
CA ILE A 169 -9.10 7.17 -14.08
C ILE A 169 -10.53 7.40 -14.56
N ASN A 170 -10.72 7.99 -15.74
CA ASN A 170 -12.04 8.25 -16.30
C ASN A 170 -12.83 6.95 -16.49
N SER A 171 -12.19 5.91 -17.03
CA SER A 171 -12.81 4.59 -17.18
C SER A 171 -13.15 3.95 -15.83
N ALA A 172 -12.29 4.09 -14.82
CA ALA A 172 -12.59 3.64 -13.47
C ALA A 172 -13.78 4.37 -12.86
N SER A 173 -13.89 5.69 -13.04
CA SER A 173 -15.05 6.46 -12.58
C SER A 173 -16.34 5.95 -13.24
N MET A 174 -16.31 5.66 -14.54
CA MET A 174 -17.46 5.07 -15.24
C MET A 174 -17.81 3.68 -14.69
N LEU A 175 -16.82 2.80 -14.50
CA LEU A 175 -17.03 1.47 -13.90
C LEU A 175 -17.62 1.57 -12.49
N SER A 176 -17.18 2.54 -11.70
CA SER A 176 -17.70 2.79 -10.35
C SER A 176 -19.19 3.16 -10.37
N ILE A 177 -19.60 4.05 -11.29
CA ILE A 177 -21.01 4.45 -11.47
C ILE A 177 -21.84 3.24 -11.91
N MET A 178 -21.38 2.49 -12.92
CA MET A 178 -22.07 1.31 -13.41
C MET A 178 -22.30 0.26 -12.32
N LYS A 179 -21.32 0.06 -11.43
CA LYS A 179 -21.44 -0.88 -10.30
C LYS A 179 -22.37 -0.35 -9.21
N GLN A 180 -22.42 0.97 -9.00
CA GLN A 180 -23.39 1.59 -8.09
C GLN A 180 -24.83 1.42 -8.60
N ASP A 181 -25.05 1.57 -9.90
CA ASP A 181 -26.37 1.44 -10.53
C ASP A 181 -26.87 -0.01 -10.59
N GLN A 182 -25.95 -0.98 -10.55
CA GLN A 182 -26.25 -2.42 -10.59
C GLN A 182 -26.57 -3.04 -9.21
N GLY A 183 -26.50 -2.25 -8.13
CA GLY A 183 -26.96 -2.66 -6.80
C GLY A 183 -25.88 -2.61 -5.73
N GLY A 184 -26.04 -1.64 -4.81
CA GLY A 184 -25.56 -1.77 -3.43
C GLY A 184 -26.44 -2.72 -2.63
#